data_AF-A0AA90VJZ3-F1
#
_entry.id   AF-A0AA90VJZ3-F1
#
_cell.length_a   1.000
_cell.length_b   1.000
_cell.length_c   1.000
_cell.angle_alpha   90.00
_cell.angle_beta   90.00
_cell.angle_gamma   90.00
#
_symmetry.space_group_name_H-M   'P 1'
#
loop_
_entity.id
_entity.type
_entity.pdbx_description
1 polymer ?
#
loop_
_entity_poly.entity_id
_entity_poly.type
_entity_poly.pdbx_seq_one_letter_code
_entity_poly.pdbx_strand_id
1 'polypeptide(L)' 'MDYRKAEKLRKEWGNKPCSHPNFEVETHLDSGYAAVKTGDYVCTCCGQDFTKEEKDRIIAKRNKD' A
#
# COMPACT_ATOMS: atom_id res chain seq x y z
N MET A 1 1.30 3.15 6.10
CA MET A 1 1.15 4.27 5.15
C MET A 1 -0.17 4.98 5.39
N ASP A 2 -0.15 6.31 5.54
CA ASP A 2 -1.38 7.10 5.61
C ASP A 2 -2.10 7.13 4.25
N TYR A 3 -3.42 6.95 4.24
CA TYR A 3 -4.24 6.97 3.01
C TYR A 3 -3.99 8.22 2.14
N ARG A 4 -3.90 9.41 2.73
CA ARG A 4 -3.66 10.66 1.98
C ARG A 4 -2.28 10.67 1.35
N LYS A 5 -1.30 10.11 2.06
CA LYS A 5 0.08 9.97 1.55
C LYS A 5 0.13 8.95 0.42
N ALA A 6 -0.62 7.85 0.54
CA ALA A 6 -0.74 6.83 -0.50
C ALA A 6 -1.34 7.42 -1.79
N GLU A 7 -2.44 8.16 -1.67
CA GLU A 7 -3.13 8.79 -2.79
C GLU A 7 -2.22 9.81 -3.52
N LYS A 8 -1.50 10.64 -2.76
CA LYS A 8 -0.53 11.59 -3.33
C LYS A 8 0.58 10.86 -4.08
N LEU A 9 1.14 9.82 -3.47
CA LEU A 9 2.19 9.01 -4.10
C LEU A 9 1.68 8.35 -5.39
N ARG A 10 0.46 7.82 -5.39
CA ARG A 10 -0.16 7.20 -6.57
C ARG A 10 -0.31 8.19 -7.73
N LYS A 11 -0.74 9.42 -7.42
CA LYS A 11 -0.82 10.53 -8.39
C LYS A 11 0.54 10.92 -8.94
N GLU A 12 1.55 11.06 -8.08
CA GLU A 12 2.93 11.39 -8.47
C GLU A 12 3.60 10.27 -9.26
N TRP A 13 3.30 9.01 -8.93
CA TRP A 13 3.87 7.84 -9.60
C TRP A 13 3.37 7.69 -11.04
N GLY A 14 2.11 8.06 -11.30
CA GLY A 14 1.56 8.14 -12.65
C GLY A 14 1.38 6.77 -13.32
N ASN A 15 0.91 5.76 -12.57
CA ASN A 15 0.60 4.41 -13.06
C ASN A 15 1.78 3.68 -13.77
N LYS A 16 3.02 4.01 -13.43
CA LYS A 16 4.18 3.25 -13.90
C LYS A 16 4.16 1.83 -13.33
N PRO A 17 4.64 0.82 -14.07
CA PRO A 17 4.75 -0.55 -13.57
C PRO A 17 5.61 -0.55 -12.30
N CYS A 18 5.11 -1.20 -11.25
CA CYS A 18 5.79 -1.33 -9.98
C CYS A 18 5.91 -2.81 -9.62
N SER A 19 7.08 -3.25 -9.20
CA SER A 19 7.29 -4.62 -8.71
C SER A 19 6.81 -4.83 -7.28
N HIS A 20 6.22 -3.78 -6.67
CA HIS A 20 5.73 -3.73 -5.30
C HIS A 20 6.70 -4.36 -4.27
N PRO A 21 7.91 -3.81 -4.10
CA PRO A 21 8.95 -4.43 -3.29
C PRO A 21 8.65 -4.39 -1.78
N ASN A 22 7.92 -3.36 -1.34
CA ASN A 22 7.57 -3.11 0.06
C ASN A 22 6.10 -2.71 0.20
N PHE A 23 5.47 -3.21 1.27
CA PHE A 23 4.09 -2.94 1.64
C PHE A 23 4.00 -2.48 3.09
N GLU A 24 3.18 -1.48 3.35
CA GLU A 24 2.82 -1.03 4.69
C GLU A 24 1.32 -1.15 4.91
N VAL A 25 0.89 -1.37 6.15
CA VAL A 25 -0.54 -1.33 6.48
C VAL A 25 -1.06 0.09 6.24
N GLU A 26 -2.19 0.19 5.56
CA GLU A 26 -2.89 1.44 5.40
C GLU A 26 -3.49 1.88 6.74
N THR A 27 -3.24 3.13 7.07
CA THR A 27 -3.74 3.76 8.29
C THR A 27 -4.52 5.01 7.92
N HIS A 28 -5.66 5.20 8.57
CA HIS A 28 -6.42 6.43 8.51
C HIS A 28 -6.20 7.21 9.81
N LEU A 29 -5.74 8.44 9.71
CA LEU A 29 -5.75 9.37 10.84
C LEU A 29 -7.18 9.87 11.04
N ASP A 30 -7.89 9.27 11.99
CA ASP A 30 -9.16 9.83 12.45
C ASP A 30 -8.88 11.04 13.36
N SER A 31 -9.83 11.98 13.40
CA SER A 31 -9.78 13.30 14.05
C SER A 31 -9.37 13.31 15.53
N GLY A 32 -9.26 12.14 16.17
CA GLY A 32 -8.87 11.93 17.56
C GLY A 32 -7.44 11.41 17.82
N TYR A 33 -6.47 11.61 16.91
CA TYR A 33 -5.05 11.21 17.07
C TYR A 33 -4.76 9.69 17.06
N ALA A 34 -5.74 8.84 16.76
CA ALA A 34 -5.54 7.41 16.62
C ALA A 34 -5.47 7.02 15.13
N ALA A 35 -4.35 6.41 14.72
CA ALA A 35 -4.24 5.79 13.42
C ALA A 35 -5.06 4.48 13.41
N VAL A 36 -6.21 4.50 12.75
CA VAL A 36 -7.06 3.32 12.57
C VAL A 36 -6.55 2.54 11.38
N LYS A 37 -6.26 1.24 11.56
CA LYS A 37 -5.88 0.35 10.46
C LYS A 37 -7.12 0.01 9.67
N THR A 38 -7.13 0.27 8.37
CA THR A 38 -8.24 -0.11 7.47
C THR A 38 -8.21 -1.61 7.14
N GLY A 39 -7.04 -2.25 7.30
CA GLY A 39 -6.82 -3.67 6.99
C GLY A 39 -6.18 -3.90 5.62
N ASP A 40 -6.15 -2.85 4.80
CA ASP A 40 -5.49 -2.86 3.50
C ASP A 40 -3.99 -2.55 3.62
N TYR A 41 -3.24 -2.89 2.58
CA TYR A 41 -1.80 -2.70 2.50
C TYR A 41 -1.46 -1.79 1.31
N VAL A 42 -0.68 -0.74 1.54
CA VAL A 42 -0.22 0.16 0.50
C VAL A 42 1.23 -0.16 0.14
N CYS A 43 1.52 -0.24 -1.16
CA CYS A 43 2.89 -0.24 -1.64
C CYS A 43 3.56 1.12 -1.39
N THR A 44 4.67 1.13 -0.65
CA THR A 44 5.38 2.36 -0.33
C THR A 44 6.15 2.97 -1.50
N CYS A 45 6.23 2.26 -2.63
CA CYS A 45 6.86 2.74 -3.86
C CYS A 45 5.88 3.44 -4.79
N CYS A 46 4.72 2.84 -5.07
CA CYS A 46 3.75 3.38 -6.03
C CYS A 46 2.47 3.94 -5.39
N GLY A 47 2.27 3.79 -4.09
CA GLY A 47 1.07 4.29 -3.39
C GLY A 47 -0.20 3.50 -3.68
N GLN A 48 -0.09 2.35 -4.35
CA GLN A 48 -1.23 1.48 -4.66
C GLN A 48 -1.62 0.63 -3.46
N ASP A 49 -2.91 0.60 -3.17
CA ASP A 49 -3.57 -0.21 -2.16
C ASP A 49 -3.79 -1.65 -2.66
N PHE A 50 -3.68 -2.60 -1.73
CA PHE A 50 -3.79 -4.03 -1.93
C PHE A 50 -4.46 -4.66 -0.72
N THR A 51 -5.37 -5.58 -0.98
CA THR A 51 -5.88 -6.48 0.06
C THR A 51 -4.76 -7.40 0.55
N LYS A 52 -4.96 -7.99 1.74
CA LYS A 52 -4.03 -9.00 2.28
C LYS A 52 -3.77 -10.14 1.30
N GLU A 53 -4.81 -10.65 0.64
CA GLU A 53 -4.70 -11.74 -0.33
C GLU A 53 -3.93 -11.35 -1.58
N GLU A 54 -4.07 -10.11 -2.07
CA GLU A 54 -3.29 -9.62 -3.21
C GLU A 54 -1.82 -9.45 -2.87
N LYS A 55 -1.53 -8.85 -1.71
CA LYS A 55 -0.16 -8.75 -1.18
C LYS A 55 0.49 -10.13 -1.08
N ASP A 56 -0.19 -11.09 -0.47
CA ASP A 56 0.34 -12.45 -0.28
C ASP A 56 0.57 -13.14 -1.63
N ARG A 57 -0.32 -12.95 -2.61
CA ARG A 57 -0.12 -13.42 -3.99
C ARG A 57 1.11 -12.80 -4.67
N ILE A 58 1.35 -11.51 -4.50
CA ILE A 58 2.52 -10.82 -5.06
C ILE A 58 3.82 -11.35 -4.42
N ILE A 59 3.85 -11.46 -3.09
CA ILE A 59 5.01 -11.98 -2.36
C ILE A 59 5.27 -13.45 -2.72
N ALA A 60 4.23 -14.27 -2.81
CA ALA A 60 4.35 -15.67 -3.18
C ALA A 60 4.86 -15.85 -4.62
N LYS A 61 4.44 -15.00 -5.56
CA LYS A 61 5.01 -14.98 -6.92
C LYS A 61 6.50 -14.63 -6.89
N ARG A 62 6.88 -13.58 -6.15
CA ARG A 62 8.29 -13.14 -6.04
C ARG A 62 9.22 -14.23 -5.47
N ASN A 63 8.74 -15.04 -4.54
CA ASN A 63 9.55 -16.10 -3.91
C ASN A 63 9.61 -17.39 -4.75
N LYS A 64 8.92 -17.46 -5.89
CA LYS A 64 8.95 -18.62 -6.81
C LYS A 64 9.87 -18.42 -8.02
N ASP A 65 10.35 -17.20 -8.25
CA ASP A 65 11.38 -16.86 -9.23
C ASP A 65 12.78 -16.86 -8.57
#